data_AF-A0A9P2S0B8-F1
#
_entry.id   AF-A0A9P2S0B8-F1
#
_cell.length_a   1.000
_cell.length_b   1.000
_cell.length_c   1.000
_cell.angle_alpha   90.00
_cell.angle_beta   90.00
_cell.angle_gamma   90.00
#
_symmetry.space_group_name_H-M   'P 1'
#
loop_
_entity.id
_entity.type
_entity.pdbx_description
1 polymer ?
#
loop_
_entity_poly.entity_id
_entity_poly.type
_entity_poly.pdbx_seq_one_letter_code
_entity_poly.pdbx_strand_id
1 'polypeptide(L)'
;MTKTKKLDMELPKEGRFISSEFPILRENLTKIDQAISDVEEKLDEKAPSKHTHTISDVTDLEAALKAKMAADKTFTFADLSDIEGAKDAANNYVLYKSSNNNFTFGSAVSLLGTHQHKTEDIVGLDDFRAKINEDLTAYGRLKQANEWQNYNKFNSKVTMSGGLELLGNALLNLTHNGEVVTSLSTNGSLLKGPLKVDGDLVYTKSEIDILKQEIKKIKKDLINKLIIADAELLYTQDGKIQWPDWVTDKTKVEIQVWGGGGSGGGADTPGLGGGGGGGGCSVWYGYKASLNGHEDIVIGKGGACVAKRYATGNSGGTTTVGKNFITATGGHGGGCAYYDNSRERFVGGTAYYCSGSGGAGGTGGKFGLATDDLLGLAKGGNGYAGTSGITSKTSGNGGDAGGDTSRGGSGGIGQGSYSSGKAGRGFGGGGAGAHSDYSPSGAGADGAVLIRLWKD
;
A
#
# COMPACT_ATOMS: atom_id res chain seq x y z
N MET A 1 93.11 26.39 52.74
CA MET A 1 92.25 26.42 51.54
C MET A 1 90.80 26.32 51.97
N THR A 2 89.92 27.11 51.36
CA THR A 2 88.49 27.10 51.69
C THR A 2 87.82 25.97 50.92
N LYS A 3 87.13 25.06 51.62
CA LYS A 3 86.47 23.90 51.04
C LYS A 3 84.96 23.92 51.27
N THR A 4 84.22 23.18 50.45
CA THR A 4 82.76 23.04 50.60
C THR A 4 82.40 22.12 51.77
N LYS A 5 81.30 22.41 52.46
CA LYS A 5 80.97 21.75 53.74
C LYS A 5 80.52 20.27 53.60
N LYS A 6 79.88 19.89 52.49
CA LYS A 6 79.28 18.56 52.32
C LYS A 6 80.16 17.55 51.59
N LEU A 7 80.91 17.99 50.58
CA LEU A 7 81.72 17.13 49.72
C LEU A 7 83.23 17.41 49.84
N ASP A 8 83.62 18.28 50.78
CA ASP A 8 85.00 18.71 51.03
C ASP A 8 85.78 19.11 49.76
N MET A 9 85.08 19.77 48.83
CA MET A 9 85.64 20.19 47.54
C MET A 9 86.41 21.49 47.68
N GLU A 10 87.59 21.57 47.11
CA GLU A 10 88.43 22.77 47.20
C GLU A 10 87.94 23.88 46.27
N LEU A 11 87.75 25.09 46.80
CA LEU A 11 87.30 26.21 45.99
C LEU A 11 88.45 26.81 45.18
N PRO A 12 88.19 27.30 43.95
CA PRO A 12 89.18 28.02 43.15
C PRO A 12 89.75 29.21 43.92
N LYS A 13 91.06 29.46 43.76
CA LYS A 13 91.72 30.58 44.45
C LYS A 13 92.39 31.51 43.44
N GLU A 14 92.06 32.80 43.50
CA GLU A 14 92.67 33.82 42.66
C GLU A 14 94.21 33.86 42.84
N GLY A 15 94.93 33.92 41.72
CA GLY A 15 96.39 33.93 41.67
C GLY A 15 97.06 32.55 41.62
N ARG A 16 96.32 31.43 41.71
CA ARG A 16 96.88 30.08 41.47
C ARG A 16 97.02 29.83 39.97
N PHE A 17 98.12 29.22 39.54
CA PHE A 17 98.30 28.87 38.13
C PHE A 17 97.18 27.96 37.64
N ILE A 18 96.67 28.27 36.46
CA ILE A 18 95.56 27.55 35.81
C ILE A 18 95.88 26.05 35.68
N SER A 19 97.13 25.68 35.41
CA SER A 19 97.58 24.29 35.32
C SER A 19 97.42 23.49 36.62
N SER A 20 97.37 24.17 37.78
CA SER A 20 97.12 23.54 39.08
C SER A 20 95.64 23.57 39.48
N GLU A 21 94.86 24.50 38.95
CA GLU A 21 93.40 24.58 39.18
C GLU A 21 92.63 23.55 38.34
N PHE A 22 93.09 23.21 37.13
CA PHE A 22 92.43 22.21 36.27
C PHE A 22 92.30 20.81 36.92
N PRO A 23 93.36 20.22 37.52
CA PRO A 23 93.23 18.95 38.22
C PRO A 23 92.28 19.00 39.42
N ILE A 24 92.29 20.11 40.17
CA ILE A 24 91.40 20.31 41.33
C ILE A 24 89.94 20.40 40.89
N LEU A 25 89.68 21.16 39.81
CA LEU A 25 88.34 21.22 39.22
C LEU A 25 87.87 19.85 38.74
N ARG A 26 88.74 19.08 38.09
CA ARG A 26 88.42 17.72 37.66
C ARG A 26 88.06 16.82 38.84
N GLU A 27 88.86 16.83 39.90
CA GLU A 27 88.59 16.04 41.11
C GLU A 27 87.26 16.44 41.76
N ASN A 28 86.98 17.74 41.87
CA ASN A 28 85.71 18.22 42.41
C ASN A 28 84.51 17.81 41.54
N LEU A 29 84.63 17.88 40.22
CA LEU A 29 83.57 17.43 39.31
C LEU A 29 83.32 15.93 39.47
N THR A 30 84.37 15.11 39.62
CA THR A 30 84.22 13.68 39.91
C THR A 30 83.53 13.43 41.27
N LYS A 31 83.84 14.23 42.30
CA LYS A 31 83.17 14.13 43.61
C LYS A 31 81.68 14.50 43.52
N ILE A 32 81.32 15.49 42.69
CA ILE A 32 79.92 15.87 42.45
C ILE A 32 79.20 14.74 41.73
N ASP A 33 79.80 14.19 40.69
CA ASP A 33 79.21 13.11 39.89
C ASP A 33 78.94 11.87 40.74
N GLN A 34 79.90 11.47 41.58
CA GLN A 34 79.71 10.38 42.54
C GLN A 34 78.59 10.68 43.55
N ALA A 35 78.54 11.90 44.10
CA ALA A 35 77.50 12.27 45.06
C ALA A 35 76.10 12.31 44.44
N ILE A 36 75.98 12.64 43.15
CA ILE A 36 74.72 12.57 42.41
C ILE A 36 74.33 11.10 42.23
N SER A 37 75.25 10.25 41.77
CA SER A 37 75.01 8.80 41.63
C SER A 37 74.56 8.15 42.94
N ASP A 38 75.19 8.47 44.07
CA ASP A 38 74.83 7.93 45.39
C ASP A 38 73.42 8.38 45.85
N VAL A 39 72.99 9.58 45.44
CA VAL A 39 71.66 10.10 45.74
C VAL A 39 70.60 9.43 44.88
N GLU A 40 70.90 9.21 43.59
CA GLU A 40 70.01 8.49 42.68
C GLU A 40 69.80 7.04 43.13
N GLU A 41 70.87 6.33 43.50
CA GLU A 41 70.78 4.95 44.04
C GLU A 41 69.90 4.89 45.29
N LYS A 42 70.10 5.80 46.26
CA LYS A 42 69.27 5.85 47.48
C LYS A 42 67.83 6.28 47.24
N LEU A 43 67.58 7.05 46.17
CA LEU A 43 66.22 7.44 45.80
C LEU A 43 65.49 6.25 45.19
N ASP A 44 66.16 5.48 44.34
CA ASP A 44 65.63 4.26 43.73
C ASP A 44 65.31 3.18 44.79
N GLU A 45 66.11 3.08 45.86
CA GLU A 45 65.82 2.18 46.98
C GLU A 45 64.60 2.59 47.83
N LYS A 46 64.28 3.89 47.89
CA LYS A 46 63.15 4.39 48.70
C LYS A 46 61.79 4.14 48.07
N ALA A 47 61.74 3.95 46.77
CA ALA A 47 60.51 3.63 46.06
C ALA A 47 60.84 2.72 44.87
N PRO A 48 61.03 1.41 45.10
CA PRO A 48 61.18 0.45 44.01
C PRO A 48 60.01 0.66 43.04
N SER A 49 60.30 0.73 41.74
CA SER A 49 59.33 1.03 40.68
C SER A 49 58.11 0.10 40.66
N LYS A 50 58.16 -1.00 41.42
CA LYS A 50 57.00 -1.79 41.84
C LYS A 50 57.12 -2.09 43.34
N HIS A 51 56.29 -1.45 44.16
CA HIS A 51 56.01 -1.95 45.50
C HIS A 51 54.56 -2.47 45.55
N THR A 52 54.36 -3.56 46.28
CA THR A 52 53.06 -4.20 46.45
C THR A 52 52.69 -4.15 47.92
N HIS A 53 51.47 -3.75 48.21
CA HIS A 53 50.89 -3.87 49.54
C HIS A 53 50.11 -5.17 49.64
N THR A 54 50.35 -5.93 50.70
CA THR A 54 49.44 -7.01 51.08
C THR A 54 48.20 -6.41 51.73
N ILE A 55 47.06 -7.11 51.73
CA ILE A 55 45.81 -6.59 52.33
C ILE A 55 46.01 -6.20 53.80
N SER A 56 46.89 -6.90 54.53
CA SER A 56 47.23 -6.59 55.92
C SER A 56 47.93 -5.24 56.12
N ASP A 57 48.51 -4.66 55.06
CA ASP A 57 49.18 -3.35 55.14
C ASP A 57 48.17 -2.19 55.21
N VAL A 58 46.89 -2.45 54.90
CA VAL A 58 45.81 -1.47 54.95
C VAL A 58 44.87 -1.83 56.10
N THR A 59 44.99 -1.08 57.20
CA THR A 59 44.13 -1.24 58.38
C THR A 59 42.66 -1.25 57.98
N ASP A 60 41.89 -2.19 58.54
CA ASP A 60 40.44 -2.38 58.36
C ASP A 60 39.95 -2.78 56.95
N LEU A 61 40.82 -2.89 55.94
CA LEU A 61 40.40 -3.27 54.59
C LEU A 61 39.77 -4.68 54.55
N GLU A 62 40.38 -5.65 55.23
CA GLU A 62 39.85 -7.02 55.30
C GLU A 62 38.48 -7.06 55.99
N ALA A 63 38.33 -6.32 57.09
CA ALA A 63 37.07 -6.24 57.82
C ALA A 63 35.96 -5.58 56.97
N ALA A 64 36.29 -4.50 56.26
CA ALA A 64 35.37 -3.83 55.36
C ALA A 64 34.92 -4.74 54.19
N LEU A 65 35.83 -5.51 53.60
CA LEU A 65 35.51 -6.48 52.55
C LEU A 65 34.61 -7.60 53.07
N LYS A 66 34.93 -8.18 54.25
CA LYS A 66 34.09 -9.21 54.88
C LYS A 66 32.70 -8.68 55.24
N ALA A 67 32.57 -7.41 55.63
CA ALA A 67 31.28 -6.81 55.93
C ALA A 67 30.40 -6.60 54.68
N LYS A 68 31.00 -6.46 53.48
CA LYS A 68 30.23 -6.33 52.22
C LYS A 68 29.54 -7.62 51.81
N MET A 69 30.17 -8.76 52.07
CA MET A 69 29.64 -10.09 51.78
C MET A 69 30.05 -11.03 52.91
N ALA A 70 29.28 -11.01 53.99
CA ALA A 70 29.53 -11.88 55.13
C ALA A 70 29.47 -13.35 54.69
N ALA A 71 30.34 -14.21 55.24
CA ALA A 71 30.43 -15.61 54.83
C ALA A 71 29.14 -16.41 55.11
N ASP A 72 28.33 -15.95 56.05
CA ASP A 72 27.03 -16.49 56.43
C ASP A 72 25.85 -15.80 55.74
N LYS A 73 26.12 -14.87 54.81
CA LYS A 73 25.08 -14.19 54.04
C LYS A 73 24.31 -15.23 53.23
N THR A 74 23.05 -15.44 53.60
CA THR A 74 22.11 -16.25 52.83
C THR A 74 21.38 -15.38 51.81
N PHE A 75 21.14 -15.95 50.64
CA PHE A 75 20.28 -15.38 49.61
C PHE A 75 18.97 -16.16 49.61
N THR A 76 17.84 -15.46 49.65
CA THR A 76 16.57 -16.16 49.50
C THR A 76 16.39 -16.55 48.03
N PHE A 77 15.76 -17.69 47.77
CA PHE A 77 15.53 -18.14 46.41
C PHE A 77 14.69 -17.13 45.59
N ALA A 78 13.82 -16.37 46.26
CA ALA A 78 12.98 -15.35 45.63
C ALA A 78 13.76 -14.11 45.16
N ASP A 79 14.94 -13.85 45.72
CA ASP A 79 15.78 -12.70 45.35
C ASP A 79 16.62 -12.96 44.09
N LEU A 80 16.64 -14.20 43.58
CA LEU A 80 17.37 -14.58 42.38
C LEU A 80 16.56 -14.24 41.13
N SER A 81 17.00 -13.22 40.38
CA SER A 81 16.35 -12.80 39.13
C SER A 81 16.75 -13.63 37.90
N ASP A 82 17.85 -14.37 38.01
CA ASP A 82 18.48 -15.15 36.96
C ASP A 82 18.92 -16.52 37.52
N ILE A 83 18.08 -17.52 37.29
CA ILE A 83 18.43 -18.91 37.59
C ILE A 83 18.88 -19.55 36.28
N GLU A 84 20.12 -20.00 36.24
CA GLU A 84 20.68 -20.70 35.09
C GLU A 84 19.80 -21.92 34.73
N GLY A 85 19.43 -22.02 33.44
CA GLY A 85 18.53 -23.05 32.94
C GLY A 85 17.03 -22.77 33.08
N ALA A 86 16.59 -21.73 33.80
CA ALA A 86 15.15 -21.41 33.92
C ALA A 86 14.53 -20.90 32.61
N LYS A 87 15.29 -20.12 31.82
CA LYS A 87 14.84 -19.63 30.50
C LYS A 87 14.84 -20.72 29.43
N ASP A 88 15.73 -21.69 29.57
CA ASP A 88 15.92 -22.78 28.61
C ASP A 88 15.04 -24.00 28.93
N ALA A 89 14.48 -24.07 30.14
CA ALA A 89 13.57 -25.12 30.55
C ALA A 89 12.23 -25.04 29.80
N ALA A 90 11.75 -26.17 29.32
CA ALA A 90 10.44 -26.25 28.68
C ALA A 90 9.30 -26.04 29.70
N ASN A 91 8.14 -25.59 29.21
CA ASN A 91 6.94 -25.41 30.04
C ASN A 91 6.61 -26.69 30.83
N ASN A 92 6.26 -26.53 32.11
CA ASN A 92 5.95 -27.59 33.08
C ASN A 92 7.14 -28.43 33.57
N TYR A 93 8.37 -27.97 33.35
CA TYR A 93 9.52 -28.54 34.04
C TYR A 93 9.54 -28.06 35.49
N VAL A 94 9.94 -28.95 36.40
CA VAL A 94 10.00 -28.67 37.83
C VAL A 94 11.46 -28.59 38.26
N LEU A 95 11.73 -27.68 39.20
CA LEU A 95 13.04 -27.59 39.84
C LEU A 95 13.22 -28.77 40.79
N TYR A 96 14.31 -29.50 40.64
CA TYR A 96 14.67 -30.60 41.54
C TYR A 96 16.15 -30.53 41.90
N LYS A 97 16.48 -31.12 43.04
CA LYS A 97 17.86 -31.28 43.46
C LYS A 97 18.47 -32.49 42.73
N SER A 98 19.47 -32.23 41.89
CA SER A 98 20.24 -33.27 41.22
C SER A 98 21.21 -33.96 42.19
N SER A 99 21.73 -35.12 41.79
CA SER A 99 22.64 -35.94 42.59
C SER A 99 23.97 -35.27 42.91
N ASN A 100 24.36 -34.24 42.15
CA ASN A 100 25.54 -33.41 42.40
C ASN A 100 25.29 -32.27 43.41
N ASN A 101 24.19 -32.33 44.19
CA ASN A 101 23.74 -31.29 45.12
C ASN A 101 23.38 -29.94 44.49
N ASN A 102 23.30 -29.83 43.16
CA ASN A 102 22.84 -28.62 42.49
C ASN A 102 21.34 -28.71 42.18
N PHE A 103 20.68 -27.57 42.04
CA PHE A 103 19.31 -27.49 41.55
C PHE A 103 19.30 -27.39 40.02
N THR A 104 18.42 -28.16 39.37
CA THR A 104 18.24 -28.15 37.92
C THR A 104 16.78 -28.41 37.55
N PHE A 105 16.41 -28.14 36.29
CA PHE A 105 15.05 -28.35 35.79
C PHE A 105 14.93 -29.69 35.06
N GLY A 106 13.85 -30.42 35.32
CA GLY A 106 13.53 -31.67 34.63
C GLY A 106 12.04 -31.81 34.40
N SER A 107 11.64 -32.64 33.43
CA SER A 107 10.22 -32.91 33.21
C SER A 107 9.65 -33.65 34.42
N ALA A 108 8.45 -33.27 34.86
CA ALA A 108 7.76 -33.94 35.96
C ALA A 108 7.60 -35.44 35.70
N VAL A 109 7.35 -35.82 34.43
CA VAL A 109 7.19 -37.22 34.01
C VAL A 109 8.52 -38.00 34.14
N SER A 110 9.66 -37.42 33.77
CA SER A 110 10.96 -38.09 33.90
C SER A 110 11.41 -38.22 35.36
N LEU A 111 11.01 -37.30 36.23
CA LEU A 111 11.41 -37.29 37.64
C LEU A 111 10.53 -38.20 38.50
N LEU A 112 9.22 -38.18 38.25
CA LEU A 112 8.26 -38.99 39.01
C LEU A 112 8.06 -40.39 38.39
N GLY A 113 8.45 -40.58 37.13
CA GLY A 113 8.26 -41.80 36.39
C GLY A 113 6.78 -42.13 36.15
N THR A 114 6.53 -43.31 35.58
CA THR A 114 5.19 -43.91 35.58
C THR A 114 4.82 -44.25 37.02
N HIS A 115 3.85 -43.54 37.58
CA HIS A 115 3.28 -43.82 38.88
C HIS A 115 1.85 -44.31 38.72
N GLN A 116 1.39 -45.08 39.71
CA GLN A 116 0.02 -45.58 39.77
C GLN A 116 -0.72 -44.82 40.87
N HIS A 117 -2.00 -44.56 40.63
CA HIS A 117 -2.93 -44.11 41.65
C HIS A 117 -3.75 -45.30 42.13
N LYS A 118 -4.05 -45.34 43.43
CA LYS A 118 -5.07 -46.26 43.91
C LYS A 118 -6.42 -45.77 43.44
N THR A 119 -7.40 -46.67 43.39
CA THR A 119 -8.77 -46.30 42.99
C THR A 119 -9.33 -45.24 43.96
N GLU A 120 -8.96 -45.33 45.24
CA GLU A 120 -9.32 -44.36 46.27
C GLU A 120 -8.83 -42.92 46.00
N ASP A 121 -7.79 -42.74 45.17
CA ASP A 121 -7.28 -41.41 44.82
C ASP A 121 -8.15 -40.70 43.78
N ILE A 122 -9.11 -41.42 43.16
CA ILE A 122 -10.01 -40.92 42.12
C ILE A 122 -11.33 -40.47 42.78
N VAL A 123 -11.40 -39.19 43.13
CA VAL A 123 -12.61 -38.58 43.70
C VAL A 123 -13.80 -38.74 42.74
N GLY A 124 -14.91 -39.29 43.25
CA GLY A 124 -16.18 -39.44 42.52
C GLY A 124 -16.32 -40.75 41.71
N LEU A 125 -15.32 -41.63 41.70
CA LEU A 125 -15.43 -42.93 41.03
C LEU A 125 -16.44 -43.85 41.72
N ASP A 126 -16.50 -43.84 43.05
CA ASP A 126 -17.47 -44.64 43.79
C ASP A 126 -18.90 -44.11 43.64
N ASP A 127 -19.08 -42.78 43.61
CA ASP A 127 -20.38 -42.15 43.30
C ASP A 127 -20.85 -42.50 41.88
N PHE A 128 -19.92 -42.53 40.92
CA PHE A 128 -20.22 -42.96 39.55
C PHE A 128 -20.62 -44.44 39.49
N ARG A 129 -19.91 -45.32 40.19
CA ARG A 129 -20.25 -46.75 40.26
C ARG A 129 -21.59 -46.99 40.94
N ALA A 130 -21.91 -46.21 41.99
CA ALA A 130 -23.20 -46.26 42.65
C ALA A 130 -24.34 -45.87 41.70
N LYS A 131 -24.15 -44.84 40.86
CA LYS A 131 -25.11 -44.42 39.83
C LYS A 131 -25.35 -45.46 38.72
N ILE A 132 -24.36 -46.29 38.39
CA ILE A 132 -24.55 -47.38 37.40
C ILE A 132 -25.37 -48.54 37.99
N ASN A 133 -25.21 -48.79 39.30
CA ASN A 133 -25.87 -49.91 39.98
C ASN A 133 -27.24 -49.55 40.57
N GLU A 134 -27.66 -48.29 40.49
CA GLU A 134 -29.00 -47.86 40.86
C GLU A 134 -29.99 -48.18 39.72
N ASP A 135 -30.75 -49.25 39.95
CA ASP A 135 -32.05 -49.57 39.35
C ASP A 135 -32.14 -50.06 37.88
N LEU A 136 -31.50 -51.21 37.58
CA LEU A 136 -31.82 -51.99 36.37
C LEU A 136 -33.22 -52.62 36.36
N THR A 137 -34.04 -52.46 37.41
CA THR A 137 -35.40 -53.06 37.44
C THR A 137 -36.43 -52.25 36.65
N ALA A 138 -36.13 -51.00 36.30
CA ALA A 138 -36.97 -50.15 35.45
C ALA A 138 -36.82 -50.44 33.94
N TYR A 139 -35.77 -51.14 33.50
CA TYR A 139 -35.64 -51.61 32.13
C TYR A 139 -36.34 -52.96 31.96
N GLY A 140 -37.62 -52.89 31.58
CA GLY A 140 -38.54 -54.01 31.46
C GLY A 140 -37.94 -55.26 30.80
N ARG A 141 -37.90 -56.36 31.55
CA ARG A 141 -37.68 -57.69 30.97
C ARG A 141 -38.90 -58.03 30.10
N LEU A 142 -38.69 -58.12 28.80
CA LEU A 142 -39.72 -58.54 27.85
C LEU A 142 -40.13 -59.98 28.16
N LYS A 143 -41.45 -60.22 28.34
CA LYS A 143 -42.03 -61.54 28.61
C LYS A 143 -41.86 -62.55 27.47
N GLN A 144 -41.42 -62.11 26.29
CA GLN A 144 -41.13 -62.92 25.11
C GLN A 144 -40.07 -62.22 24.24
N ALA A 145 -39.46 -62.94 23.29
CA ALA A 145 -38.51 -62.37 22.35
C ALA A 145 -39.14 -61.21 21.56
N ASN A 146 -38.43 -60.09 21.46
CA ASN A 146 -38.88 -58.93 20.67
C ASN A 146 -38.55 -59.17 19.20
N GLU A 147 -39.39 -59.96 18.54
CA GLU A 147 -39.28 -60.24 17.11
C GLU A 147 -40.21 -59.31 16.33
N TRP A 148 -39.66 -58.65 15.30
CA TRP A 148 -40.42 -57.81 14.39
C TRP A 148 -41.54 -58.61 13.72
N GLN A 149 -42.77 -58.14 13.83
CA GLN A 149 -43.94 -58.75 13.19
C GLN A 149 -44.26 -58.09 11.84
N ASN A 150 -45.18 -58.68 11.07
CA ASN A 150 -45.69 -58.06 9.83
C ASN A 150 -46.44 -56.73 10.09
N TYR A 151 -46.92 -56.52 11.32
CA TYR A 151 -47.52 -55.27 11.78
C TYR A 151 -46.99 -54.92 13.16
N ASN A 152 -46.28 -53.79 13.27
CA ASN A 152 -45.75 -53.29 14.53
C ASN A 152 -46.41 -51.94 14.84
N LYS A 153 -47.07 -51.85 16.00
CA LYS A 153 -47.68 -50.60 16.47
C LYS A 153 -46.83 -49.99 17.58
N PHE A 154 -46.25 -48.83 17.31
CA PHE A 154 -45.51 -48.06 18.30
C PHE A 154 -46.41 -46.96 18.86
N ASN A 155 -46.69 -46.99 20.16
CA ASN A 155 -47.58 -46.03 20.83
C ASN A 155 -46.84 -44.77 21.34
N SER A 156 -45.52 -44.69 21.10
CA SER A 156 -44.63 -43.62 21.54
C SER A 156 -43.62 -43.28 20.44
N LYS A 157 -42.81 -42.24 20.64
CA LYS A 157 -41.77 -41.80 19.71
C LYS A 157 -40.82 -42.96 19.34
N VAL A 158 -40.67 -43.22 18.04
CA VAL A 158 -39.69 -44.15 17.48
C VAL A 158 -38.50 -43.35 16.97
N THR A 159 -37.28 -43.75 17.33
CA THR A 159 -36.03 -43.18 16.78
C THR A 159 -35.19 -44.32 16.22
N MET A 160 -34.82 -44.25 14.94
CA MET A 160 -33.92 -45.20 14.29
C MET A 160 -32.57 -44.52 14.09
N SER A 161 -31.53 -45.03 14.74
CA SER A 161 -30.17 -44.46 14.71
C SER A 161 -29.25 -45.11 13.66
N GLY A 162 -29.72 -46.14 12.96
CA GLY A 162 -29.05 -46.75 11.80
C GLY A 162 -29.72 -46.37 10.47
N GLY A 163 -29.13 -46.80 9.35
CA GLY A 163 -29.72 -46.64 8.02
C GLY A 163 -30.97 -47.51 7.84
N LEU A 164 -31.97 -46.98 7.12
CA LEU A 164 -33.15 -47.74 6.68
C LEU A 164 -32.96 -48.09 5.20
N GLU A 165 -32.74 -49.36 4.90
CA GLU A 165 -32.64 -49.87 3.53
C GLU A 165 -33.98 -50.47 3.07
N LEU A 166 -34.50 -50.00 1.94
CA LEU A 166 -35.69 -50.55 1.29
C LEU A 166 -35.22 -51.49 0.18
N LEU A 167 -35.42 -52.80 0.35
CA LEU A 167 -35.07 -53.79 -0.66
C LEU A 167 -36.19 -53.93 -1.70
N GLY A 168 -35.85 -53.83 -2.99
CA GLY A 168 -36.76 -54.03 -4.12
C GLY A 168 -37.79 -52.90 -4.33
N ASN A 169 -39.01 -53.24 -4.74
CA ASN A 169 -40.10 -52.28 -5.03
C ASN A 169 -40.87 -51.83 -3.75
N ALA A 170 -40.24 -51.88 -2.58
CA ALA A 170 -40.88 -51.52 -1.33
C ALA A 170 -41.10 -50.00 -1.23
N LEU A 171 -42.28 -49.60 -0.74
CA LEU A 171 -42.65 -48.21 -0.50
C LEU A 171 -42.59 -47.91 1.00
N LEU A 172 -41.94 -46.82 1.38
CA LEU A 172 -42.07 -46.26 2.73
C LEU A 172 -43.06 -45.08 2.68
N ASN A 173 -44.24 -45.30 3.25
CA ASN A 173 -45.26 -44.27 3.40
C ASN A 173 -45.41 -43.90 4.88
N LEU A 174 -45.22 -42.62 5.20
CA LEU A 174 -45.60 -42.05 6.49
C LEU A 174 -46.98 -41.43 6.35
N THR A 175 -47.98 -41.99 7.03
CA THR A 175 -49.36 -41.48 7.03
C THR A 175 -49.71 -40.84 8.37
N HIS A 176 -50.45 -39.73 8.33
CA HIS A 176 -51.01 -39.08 9.52
C HIS A 176 -52.46 -38.74 9.24
N ASN A 177 -53.38 -39.18 10.11
CA ASN A 177 -54.82 -38.98 9.97
C ASN A 177 -55.39 -39.43 8.61
N GLY A 178 -54.83 -40.48 8.00
CA GLY A 178 -55.29 -41.02 6.72
C GLY A 178 -54.68 -40.36 5.48
N GLU A 179 -53.88 -39.31 5.64
CA GLU A 179 -53.15 -38.66 4.55
C GLU A 179 -51.67 -39.06 4.53
N VAL A 180 -51.09 -39.23 3.35
CA VAL A 180 -49.66 -39.51 3.18
C VAL A 180 -48.86 -38.22 3.35
N VAL A 181 -48.04 -38.15 4.39
CA VAL A 181 -47.19 -36.99 4.72
C VAL A 181 -45.81 -37.08 4.07
N THR A 182 -45.32 -38.30 3.86
CA THR A 182 -44.05 -38.54 3.14
C THR A 182 -44.12 -39.89 2.44
N SER A 183 -43.72 -39.93 1.16
CA SER A 183 -43.58 -41.17 0.39
C SER A 183 -42.18 -41.21 -0.21
N LEU A 184 -41.50 -42.35 -0.04
CA LEU A 184 -40.22 -42.66 -0.66
C LEU A 184 -40.42 -43.88 -1.55
N SER A 185 -40.15 -43.70 -2.83
CA SER A 185 -40.25 -44.75 -3.85
C SER A 185 -39.08 -44.65 -4.83
N THR A 186 -38.89 -45.70 -5.63
CA THR A 186 -37.95 -45.69 -6.76
C THR A 186 -38.28 -44.63 -7.82
N ASN A 187 -39.49 -44.06 -7.79
CA ASN A 187 -39.99 -43.10 -8.77
C ASN A 187 -40.12 -41.66 -8.22
N GLY A 188 -39.74 -41.40 -6.95
CA GLY A 188 -39.77 -40.05 -6.39
C GLY A 188 -39.86 -39.96 -4.85
N SER A 189 -39.65 -38.73 -4.35
CA SER A 189 -39.73 -38.35 -2.93
C SER A 189 -40.49 -37.05 -2.71
N LEU A 190 -41.20 -36.93 -1.58
CA LEU A 190 -41.90 -35.71 -1.14
C LEU A 190 -41.10 -34.86 -0.13
N LEU A 191 -39.84 -35.23 0.17
CA LEU A 191 -39.00 -34.50 1.13
C LEU A 191 -38.61 -33.12 0.58
N LYS A 192 -38.97 -32.04 1.29
CA LYS A 192 -38.57 -30.67 0.96
C LYS A 192 -37.22 -30.33 1.60
N GLY A 193 -36.16 -30.45 0.81
CA GLY A 193 -34.77 -30.07 1.11
C GLY A 193 -33.91 -30.36 -0.14
N PRO A 194 -32.70 -29.77 -0.28
CA PRO A 194 -31.89 -29.99 -1.49
C PRO A 194 -31.53 -31.48 -1.60
N LEU A 195 -32.12 -32.13 -2.60
CA LEU A 195 -31.92 -33.55 -2.89
C LEU A 195 -30.47 -33.75 -3.33
N LYS A 196 -29.76 -34.66 -2.69
CA LYS A 196 -28.45 -35.15 -3.16
C LYS A 196 -28.61 -36.59 -3.63
N VAL A 197 -28.12 -36.90 -4.82
CA VAL A 197 -28.05 -38.28 -5.37
C VAL A 197 -26.58 -38.57 -5.63
N ASP A 198 -26.05 -39.66 -5.06
CA ASP A 198 -24.63 -40.06 -5.18
C ASP A 198 -23.61 -38.99 -4.77
N GLY A 199 -24.01 -38.08 -3.88
CA GLY A 199 -23.16 -36.97 -3.42
C GLY A 199 -23.33 -35.67 -4.22
N ASP A 200 -23.98 -35.73 -5.38
CA ASP A 200 -24.21 -34.58 -6.24
C ASP A 200 -25.55 -33.89 -5.94
N LEU A 201 -25.54 -32.56 -5.94
CA LEU A 201 -26.73 -31.72 -5.75
C LEU A 201 -27.67 -31.85 -6.96
N VAL A 202 -28.91 -32.25 -6.71
CA VAL A 202 -29.98 -32.25 -7.70
C VAL A 202 -30.69 -30.90 -7.63
N TYR A 203 -30.40 -30.03 -8.59
CA TYR A 203 -31.02 -28.71 -8.71
C TYR A 203 -32.41 -28.80 -9.33
N THR A 204 -33.33 -28.01 -8.82
CA THR A 204 -34.66 -27.83 -9.41
C THR A 204 -34.58 -27.09 -10.74
N LYS A 205 -35.57 -27.26 -11.62
CA LYS A 205 -35.66 -26.53 -12.90
C LYS A 205 -35.58 -25.01 -12.72
N SER A 206 -36.17 -24.51 -11.63
CA SER A 206 -36.10 -23.10 -11.22
C SER A 206 -34.65 -22.63 -11.00
N GLU A 207 -33.86 -23.39 -10.24
CA GLU A 207 -32.46 -23.03 -9.93
C GLU A 207 -31.60 -23.09 -11.19
N ILE A 208 -31.81 -24.08 -12.06
CA ILE A 208 -31.13 -24.17 -13.37
C ILE A 208 -31.46 -22.96 -14.25
N ASP A 209 -32.72 -22.51 -14.25
CA ASP A 209 -33.13 -21.35 -15.06
C ASP A 209 -32.51 -20.04 -14.55
N ILE A 210 -32.37 -19.87 -13.23
CA ILE A 210 -31.63 -18.75 -12.62
C ILE A 210 -30.16 -18.81 -13.04
N LEU A 211 -29.52 -19.97 -12.92
CA LEU A 211 -28.11 -20.18 -13.27
C LEU A 211 -27.85 -19.92 -14.77
N LYS A 212 -28.77 -20.33 -15.64
CA LYS A 212 -28.73 -20.00 -17.08
C LYS A 212 -28.86 -18.50 -17.33
N GLN A 213 -29.73 -17.79 -16.60
CA GLN A 213 -29.86 -16.33 -16.71
C GLN A 213 -28.58 -15.63 -16.27
N GLU A 214 -27.96 -16.07 -15.17
CA GLU A 214 -26.68 -15.53 -14.68
C GLU A 214 -25.55 -15.77 -15.68
N ILE A 215 -25.42 -16.98 -16.23
CA ILE A 215 -24.46 -17.29 -17.29
C ILE A 215 -24.68 -16.39 -18.52
N LYS A 216 -25.94 -16.18 -18.91
CA LYS A 216 -26.27 -15.29 -20.04
C LYS A 216 -25.87 -13.84 -19.76
N LYS A 217 -26.06 -13.37 -18.52
CA LYS A 217 -25.65 -12.04 -18.07
C LYS A 217 -24.12 -11.89 -18.08
N ILE A 218 -23.40 -12.85 -17.51
CA ILE A 218 -21.93 -12.88 -17.51
C ILE A 218 -21.37 -12.91 -18.94
N LYS A 219 -21.97 -13.71 -19.82
CA LYS A 219 -21.59 -13.76 -21.24
C LYS A 219 -21.79 -12.42 -21.93
N LYS A 220 -22.90 -11.72 -21.67
CA LYS A 220 -23.16 -10.37 -22.20
C LYS A 220 -22.13 -9.36 -21.68
N ASP A 221 -21.82 -9.39 -20.39
CA ASP A 221 -20.83 -8.49 -19.78
C ASP A 221 -19.41 -8.75 -20.31
N LEU A 222 -19.06 -10.01 -20.59
CA LEU A 222 -17.76 -10.36 -21.17
C LEU A 222 -17.65 -9.96 -22.63
N ILE A 223 -18.71 -10.15 -23.43
CA ILE A 223 -18.78 -9.71 -24.84
C ILE A 223 -18.67 -8.19 -24.93
N ASN A 224 -19.37 -7.45 -24.06
CA ASN A 224 -19.30 -6.00 -24.02
C ASN A 224 -17.89 -5.47 -23.65
N LYS A 225 -17.10 -6.24 -22.89
CA LYS A 225 -15.70 -5.92 -22.58
C LYS A 225 -14.71 -6.29 -23.71
N LEU A 226 -15.12 -7.17 -24.62
CA LEU A 226 -14.30 -7.71 -25.71
C LEU A 226 -14.77 -7.24 -27.10
N ILE A 227 -15.42 -6.08 -27.16
CA ILE A 227 -15.65 -5.44 -28.46
C ILE A 227 -14.32 -4.80 -28.88
N ILE A 228 -13.58 -5.52 -29.73
CA ILE A 228 -12.37 -5.04 -30.39
C ILE A 228 -12.76 -4.64 -31.80
N ALA A 229 -12.37 -3.45 -32.25
CA ALA A 229 -12.58 -3.05 -33.64
C ALA A 229 -11.69 -3.88 -34.57
N ASP A 230 -12.21 -4.28 -35.74
CA ASP A 230 -11.43 -4.98 -36.77
C ASP A 230 -10.34 -4.10 -37.38
N ALA A 231 -10.51 -2.77 -37.34
CA ALA A 231 -9.46 -1.79 -37.60
C ALA A 231 -9.70 -0.48 -36.83
N GLU A 232 -8.60 0.18 -36.47
CA GLU A 232 -8.59 1.57 -35.96
C GLU A 232 -7.71 2.45 -36.88
N LEU A 233 -8.22 3.61 -37.29
CA LEU A 233 -7.50 4.59 -38.10
C LEU A 233 -7.39 5.91 -37.33
N LEU A 234 -6.18 6.40 -37.10
CA LEU A 234 -5.93 7.66 -36.37
C LEU A 234 -5.37 8.72 -37.33
N TYR A 235 -6.00 9.90 -37.33
CA TYR A 235 -5.58 11.06 -38.10
C TYR A 235 -5.27 12.23 -37.17
N THR A 236 -4.06 12.76 -37.30
CA THR A 236 -3.56 13.94 -36.55
C THR A 236 -3.15 15.08 -37.49
N GLN A 237 -3.38 14.91 -38.79
CA GLN A 237 -3.15 15.89 -39.84
C GLN A 237 -4.34 15.93 -40.79
N ASP A 238 -4.47 17.04 -41.51
CA ASP A 238 -5.49 17.20 -42.55
C ASP A 238 -5.32 16.14 -43.64
N GLY A 239 -6.42 15.72 -44.24
CA GLY A 239 -6.39 14.71 -45.28
C GLY A 239 -7.76 14.18 -45.63
N LYS A 240 -7.79 12.97 -46.19
CA LYS A 240 -9.02 12.27 -46.52
C LYS A 240 -8.97 10.86 -45.94
N ILE A 241 -10.09 10.35 -45.45
CA ILE A 241 -10.16 8.97 -44.92
C ILE A 241 -9.73 7.99 -46.01
N GLN A 242 -8.70 7.20 -45.70
CA GLN A 242 -8.26 6.06 -46.51
C GLN A 242 -8.90 4.79 -45.95
N TRP A 243 -9.87 4.24 -46.69
CA TRP A 243 -10.56 3.03 -46.30
C TRP A 243 -9.72 1.79 -46.62
N PRO A 244 -9.55 0.84 -45.67
CA PRO A 244 -9.02 -0.48 -45.99
C PRO A 244 -9.82 -1.19 -47.07
N ASP A 245 -9.18 -2.01 -47.90
CA ASP A 245 -9.78 -2.68 -49.07
C ASP A 245 -11.03 -3.51 -48.77
N TRP A 246 -11.18 -4.00 -47.53
CA TRP A 246 -12.31 -4.82 -47.10
C TRP A 246 -13.54 -4.01 -46.69
N VAL A 247 -13.43 -2.69 -46.54
CA VAL A 247 -14.54 -1.83 -46.11
C VAL A 247 -15.58 -1.73 -47.21
N THR A 248 -16.82 -2.08 -46.88
CA THR A 248 -17.97 -1.98 -47.77
C THR A 248 -18.95 -0.93 -47.26
N ASP A 249 -19.96 -0.60 -48.07
CA ASP A 249 -21.03 0.33 -47.68
C ASP A 249 -21.84 -0.12 -46.45
N LYS A 250 -21.81 -1.43 -46.13
CA LYS A 250 -22.46 -2.01 -44.95
C LYS A 250 -21.54 -2.08 -43.71
N THR A 251 -20.25 -1.80 -43.85
CA THR A 251 -19.33 -1.77 -42.72
C THR A 251 -19.77 -0.75 -41.68
N LYS A 252 -19.79 -1.16 -40.40
CA LYS A 252 -20.10 -0.28 -39.27
C LYS A 252 -18.89 0.59 -38.94
N VAL A 253 -19.14 1.87 -38.76
CA VAL A 253 -18.12 2.90 -38.56
C VAL A 253 -18.47 3.73 -37.33
N GLU A 254 -17.50 3.90 -36.43
CA GLU A 254 -17.51 4.87 -35.34
C GLU A 254 -16.41 5.90 -35.62
N ILE A 255 -16.76 7.20 -35.60
CA ILE A 255 -15.81 8.30 -35.78
C ILE A 255 -15.81 9.15 -34.52
N GLN A 256 -14.67 9.25 -33.84
CA GLN A 256 -14.44 10.20 -32.75
C GLN A 256 -13.58 11.36 -33.25
N VAL A 257 -13.98 12.57 -32.94
CA VAL A 257 -13.36 13.81 -33.42
C VAL A 257 -13.10 14.71 -32.22
N TRP A 258 -11.86 15.13 -32.01
CA TRP A 258 -11.48 16.08 -30.96
C TRP A 258 -11.07 17.42 -31.55
N GLY A 259 -11.61 18.52 -31.03
CA GLY A 259 -11.14 19.88 -31.34
C GLY A 259 -9.80 20.17 -30.69
N GLY A 260 -9.08 21.20 -31.15
CA GLY A 260 -7.81 21.61 -30.54
C GLY A 260 -7.99 22.21 -29.14
N GLY A 261 -7.01 22.06 -28.26
CA GLY A 261 -7.04 22.67 -26.91
C GLY A 261 -6.70 24.16 -26.94
N GLY A 262 -7.19 24.92 -25.98
CA GLY A 262 -6.78 26.31 -25.78
C GLY A 262 -5.40 26.41 -25.10
N SER A 263 -4.64 27.46 -25.37
CA SER A 263 -3.38 27.74 -24.67
C SER A 263 -3.64 28.35 -23.29
N GLY A 264 -2.65 28.29 -22.41
CA GLY A 264 -2.70 29.09 -21.17
C GLY A 264 -2.54 30.59 -21.44
N GLY A 265 -2.93 31.40 -20.45
CA GLY A 265 -2.74 32.86 -20.45
C GLY A 265 -1.37 33.29 -19.92
N GLY A 266 -0.98 34.54 -20.20
CA GLY A 266 0.26 35.16 -19.72
C GLY A 266 0.19 35.60 -18.26
N ALA A 267 1.36 35.68 -17.62
CA ALA A 267 1.52 36.13 -16.22
C ALA A 267 2.03 37.57 -16.13
N ASP A 268 1.75 38.19 -14.98
CA ASP A 268 2.34 39.44 -14.50
C ASP A 268 2.49 39.33 -12.98
N THR A 269 3.68 38.89 -12.57
CA THR A 269 4.02 38.44 -11.23
C THR A 269 3.71 39.53 -10.20
N PRO A 270 3.00 39.21 -9.10
CA PRO A 270 2.65 37.85 -8.64
C PRO A 270 1.39 37.21 -9.25
N GLY A 271 0.65 37.88 -10.13
CA GLY A 271 -0.52 37.32 -10.81
C GLY A 271 -0.12 36.31 -11.89
N LEU A 272 -0.68 35.10 -11.84
CA LEU A 272 -0.30 34.02 -12.76
C LEU A 272 -1.42 33.75 -13.77
N GLY A 273 -1.06 33.31 -14.98
CA GLY A 273 -2.04 33.06 -16.04
C GLY A 273 -2.96 31.87 -15.74
N GLY A 274 -4.18 31.92 -16.26
CA GLY A 274 -5.11 30.78 -16.21
C GLY A 274 -4.74 29.71 -17.24
N GLY A 275 -5.20 28.48 -17.02
CA GLY A 275 -5.03 27.39 -17.99
C GLY A 275 -6.08 27.45 -19.10
N GLY A 276 -5.72 27.01 -20.31
CA GLY A 276 -6.64 26.89 -21.43
C GLY A 276 -7.61 25.71 -21.28
N GLY A 277 -8.80 25.81 -21.85
CA GLY A 277 -9.79 24.74 -21.87
C GLY A 277 -9.41 23.62 -22.85
N GLY A 278 -9.86 22.40 -22.56
CA GLY A 278 -9.73 21.28 -23.50
C GLY A 278 -10.72 21.39 -24.65
N GLY A 279 -10.37 20.83 -25.81
CA GLY A 279 -11.24 20.72 -26.97
C GLY A 279 -12.41 19.77 -26.72
N GLY A 280 -13.54 20.02 -27.38
CA GLY A 280 -14.68 19.12 -27.35
C GLY A 280 -14.38 17.81 -28.08
N CYS A 281 -15.15 16.77 -27.77
CA CYS A 281 -15.14 15.50 -28.48
C CYS A 281 -16.52 15.20 -29.05
N SER A 282 -16.59 15.04 -30.36
CA SER A 282 -17.79 14.61 -31.06
C SER A 282 -17.66 13.18 -31.55
N VAL A 283 -18.72 12.40 -31.38
CA VAL A 283 -18.75 10.99 -31.78
C VAL A 283 -19.90 10.76 -32.73
N TRP A 284 -19.60 10.06 -33.83
CA TRP A 284 -20.58 9.58 -34.78
C TRP A 284 -20.54 8.09 -34.95
N TYR A 285 -21.70 7.48 -35.17
CA TYR A 285 -21.83 6.06 -35.46
C TYR A 285 -22.88 5.80 -36.54
N GLY A 286 -22.53 4.93 -37.49
CA GLY A 286 -23.41 4.51 -38.57
C GLY A 286 -22.71 3.58 -39.56
N TYR A 287 -23.40 3.26 -40.64
CA TYR A 287 -22.83 2.50 -41.76
C TYR A 287 -21.96 3.41 -42.64
N LYS A 288 -20.91 2.86 -43.27
CA LYS A 288 -20.05 3.62 -44.20
C LYS A 288 -20.86 4.31 -45.31
N ALA A 289 -21.93 3.69 -45.81
CA ALA A 289 -22.85 4.31 -46.77
C ALA A 289 -23.43 5.65 -46.28
N SER A 290 -23.71 5.78 -44.98
CA SER A 290 -24.28 6.97 -44.37
C SER A 290 -23.32 8.16 -44.33
N LEU A 291 -22.03 7.96 -44.59
CA LEU A 291 -21.07 9.04 -44.75
C LEU A 291 -21.20 9.73 -46.11
N ASN A 292 -21.78 9.11 -47.14
CA ASN A 292 -22.15 9.77 -48.40
C ASN A 292 -21.10 10.76 -48.99
N GLY A 293 -19.82 10.39 -49.05
CA GLY A 293 -18.75 11.25 -49.58
C GLY A 293 -18.15 12.26 -48.60
N HIS A 294 -18.57 12.24 -47.33
CA HIS A 294 -18.10 13.11 -46.25
C HIS A 294 -16.82 12.58 -45.59
N GLU A 295 -15.74 12.41 -46.38
CA GLU A 295 -14.48 11.82 -45.89
C GLU A 295 -13.32 12.79 -45.68
N ASP A 296 -13.50 14.08 -45.97
CA ASP A 296 -12.44 15.09 -45.79
C ASP A 296 -12.21 15.38 -44.29
N ILE A 297 -10.96 15.41 -43.83
CA ILE A 297 -10.58 15.67 -42.45
C ILE A 297 -9.80 16.99 -42.39
N VAL A 298 -10.22 17.86 -41.48
CA VAL A 298 -9.47 19.07 -41.09
C VAL A 298 -9.25 19.03 -39.60
N ILE A 299 -8.00 19.08 -39.17
CA ILE A 299 -7.58 19.01 -37.77
C ILE A 299 -7.48 20.40 -37.16
N GLY A 300 -8.23 20.61 -36.09
CA GLY A 300 -8.17 21.82 -35.28
C GLY A 300 -6.82 21.93 -34.56
N LYS A 301 -6.06 22.98 -34.86
CA LYS A 301 -4.77 23.24 -34.20
C LYS A 301 -4.95 23.65 -32.75
N GLY A 302 -4.03 23.23 -31.88
CA GLY A 302 -3.96 23.73 -30.52
C GLY A 302 -3.68 25.23 -30.50
N GLY A 303 -4.19 25.94 -29.49
CA GLY A 303 -3.90 27.34 -29.28
C GLY A 303 -2.40 27.55 -29.09
N ALA A 304 -1.80 28.47 -29.84
CA ALA A 304 -0.39 28.81 -29.72
C ALA A 304 -0.10 29.44 -28.35
N CYS A 305 1.09 29.20 -27.79
CA CYS A 305 1.51 29.81 -26.54
C CYS A 305 1.57 31.35 -26.63
N VAL A 306 1.41 32.02 -25.48
CA VAL A 306 1.59 33.47 -25.36
C VAL A 306 2.71 33.77 -24.37
N ALA A 307 3.62 34.66 -24.76
CA ALA A 307 4.75 35.10 -23.92
C ALA A 307 4.60 36.54 -23.41
N LYS A 308 3.52 37.25 -23.78
CA LYS A 308 3.30 38.63 -23.37
C LYS A 308 2.58 38.70 -22.01
N ARG A 309 2.89 39.74 -21.23
CA ARG A 309 2.09 40.11 -20.04
C ARG A 309 0.68 40.48 -20.46
N TYR A 310 -0.29 40.27 -19.57
CA TYR A 310 -1.70 40.60 -19.78
C TYR A 310 -2.30 40.02 -21.08
N ALA A 311 -1.71 38.95 -21.64
CA ALA A 311 -2.17 38.33 -22.87
C ALA A 311 -3.05 37.12 -22.55
N THR A 312 -4.30 37.17 -22.98
CA THR A 312 -5.19 36.00 -22.96
C THR A 312 -4.62 34.93 -23.90
N GLY A 313 -4.75 33.67 -23.49
CA GLY A 313 -4.36 32.54 -24.32
C GLY A 313 -5.16 32.48 -25.63
N ASN A 314 -4.62 31.75 -26.59
CA ASN A 314 -5.29 31.51 -27.86
C ASN A 314 -6.22 30.30 -27.76
N SER A 315 -7.39 30.39 -28.38
CA SER A 315 -8.30 29.24 -28.50
C SER A 315 -7.75 28.19 -29.46
N GLY A 316 -8.09 26.93 -29.22
CA GLY A 316 -7.87 25.86 -30.18
C GLY A 316 -8.82 25.95 -31.37
N GLY A 317 -8.38 25.42 -32.50
CA GLY A 317 -9.15 25.30 -33.72
C GLY A 317 -10.19 24.18 -33.65
N THR A 318 -11.17 24.27 -34.53
CA THR A 318 -12.22 23.27 -34.69
C THR A 318 -11.74 22.14 -35.60
N THR A 319 -11.98 20.89 -35.19
CA THR A 319 -11.76 19.71 -36.03
C THR A 319 -13.06 19.32 -36.71
N THR A 320 -13.01 19.04 -38.01
CA THR A 320 -14.19 18.68 -38.80
C THR A 320 -13.91 17.45 -39.65
N VAL A 321 -14.92 16.58 -39.76
CA VAL A 321 -14.95 15.49 -40.74
C VAL A 321 -16.10 15.77 -41.71
N GLY A 322 -15.81 15.65 -43.00
CA GLY A 322 -16.76 15.69 -44.08
C GLY A 322 -17.51 17.01 -44.21
N LYS A 323 -16.80 18.14 -44.40
CA LYS A 323 -17.41 19.48 -44.56
C LYS A 323 -18.43 19.80 -43.45
N ASN A 324 -18.01 19.66 -42.19
CA ASN A 324 -18.82 19.87 -40.98
C ASN A 324 -19.86 18.79 -40.68
N PHE A 325 -19.86 17.65 -41.37
CA PHE A 325 -20.73 16.51 -41.05
C PHE A 325 -20.55 16.07 -39.59
N ILE A 326 -19.30 16.05 -39.11
CA ILE A 326 -18.98 15.95 -37.67
C ILE A 326 -18.07 17.10 -37.32
N THR A 327 -18.39 17.79 -36.23
CA THR A 327 -17.64 18.98 -35.78
C THR A 327 -17.35 18.88 -34.29
N ALA A 328 -16.10 19.11 -33.90
CA ALA A 328 -15.69 19.26 -32.51
C ALA A 328 -14.92 20.57 -32.35
N THR A 329 -15.47 21.48 -31.55
CA THR A 329 -14.90 22.82 -31.40
C THR A 329 -13.73 22.83 -30.43
N GLY A 330 -12.79 23.73 -30.66
CA GLY A 330 -11.63 23.86 -29.79
C GLY A 330 -11.95 24.51 -28.45
N GLY A 331 -11.07 24.28 -27.47
CA GLY A 331 -11.13 24.91 -26.15
C GLY A 331 -10.67 26.37 -26.20
N HIS A 332 -11.16 27.18 -25.27
CA HIS A 332 -10.83 28.60 -25.18
C HIS A 332 -9.49 28.79 -24.47
N GLY A 333 -8.73 29.83 -24.86
CA GLY A 333 -7.52 30.20 -24.15
C GLY A 333 -7.77 30.65 -22.72
N GLY A 334 -6.79 30.41 -21.85
CA GLY A 334 -6.83 30.85 -20.45
C GLY A 334 -6.73 32.38 -20.34
N GLY A 335 -7.44 32.95 -19.38
CA GLY A 335 -7.35 34.38 -19.06
C GLY A 335 -5.94 34.78 -18.62
N CYS A 336 -5.57 36.03 -18.89
CA CYS A 336 -4.33 36.59 -18.41
C CYS A 336 -4.40 37.01 -16.94
N ALA A 337 -3.26 37.08 -16.27
CA ALA A 337 -3.15 37.87 -15.06
C ALA A 337 -3.48 39.34 -15.37
N TYR A 338 -3.97 40.11 -14.39
CA TYR A 338 -4.19 41.54 -14.51
C TYR A 338 -3.99 42.27 -13.18
N TYR A 339 -3.68 43.56 -13.29
CA TYR A 339 -3.46 44.46 -12.16
C TYR A 339 -4.69 45.37 -11.99
N ASP A 340 -5.29 45.36 -10.80
CA ASP A 340 -6.42 46.24 -10.47
C ASP A 340 -5.99 47.29 -9.43
N ASN A 341 -6.00 48.56 -9.85
CA ASN A 341 -5.70 49.73 -9.01
C ASN A 341 -6.95 50.55 -8.65
N SER A 342 -8.16 50.05 -8.93
CA SER A 342 -9.40 50.76 -8.62
C SER A 342 -9.55 51.08 -7.13
N ARG A 343 -8.93 50.28 -6.26
CA ARG A 343 -8.95 50.45 -4.80
C ARG A 343 -7.93 51.47 -4.27
N GLU A 344 -6.89 51.82 -5.03
CA GLU A 344 -5.89 52.84 -4.62
C GLU A 344 -6.50 54.25 -4.47
N ARG A 345 -7.69 54.47 -5.07
CA ARG A 345 -8.43 55.74 -4.98
C ARG A 345 -9.16 55.93 -3.64
N PHE A 346 -9.17 54.93 -2.76
CA PHE A 346 -9.76 55.00 -1.43
C PHE A 346 -8.66 55.06 -0.36
N VAL A 347 -8.84 55.89 0.68
CA VAL A 347 -7.88 56.01 1.77
C VAL A 347 -7.73 54.66 2.48
N GLY A 348 -6.55 54.05 2.38
CA GLY A 348 -6.26 52.71 2.93
C GLY A 348 -6.47 51.53 1.95
N GLY A 349 -6.77 51.78 0.68
CA GLY A 349 -6.92 50.72 -0.31
C GLY A 349 -5.58 50.30 -0.95
N THR A 350 -5.30 48.99 -0.94
CA THR A 350 -4.11 48.39 -1.59
C THR A 350 -4.47 47.91 -3.00
N ALA A 351 -3.55 48.03 -3.97
CA ALA A 351 -3.69 47.38 -5.26
C ALA A 351 -3.57 45.85 -5.15
N TYR A 352 -4.27 45.12 -6.02
CA TYR A 352 -4.27 43.66 -6.00
C TYR A 352 -3.92 43.09 -7.38
N TYR A 353 -3.03 42.09 -7.37
CA TYR A 353 -2.71 41.28 -8.53
C TYR A 353 -3.67 40.11 -8.63
N CYS A 354 -4.45 40.08 -9.71
CA CYS A 354 -5.41 39.03 -9.98
C CYS A 354 -4.80 38.01 -10.95
N SER A 355 -4.92 36.74 -10.61
CA SER A 355 -4.53 35.65 -11.51
C SER A 355 -5.61 35.44 -12.57
N GLY A 356 -5.20 34.99 -13.75
CA GLY A 356 -6.08 34.78 -14.88
C GLY A 356 -7.06 33.63 -14.66
N SER A 357 -8.25 33.76 -15.24
CA SER A 357 -9.30 32.75 -15.18
C SER A 357 -9.00 31.56 -16.11
N GLY A 358 -9.56 30.39 -15.79
CA GLY A 358 -9.52 29.26 -16.71
C GLY A 358 -10.30 29.51 -18.01
N GLY A 359 -9.80 28.99 -19.13
CA GLY A 359 -10.50 29.00 -20.41
C GLY A 359 -11.62 27.96 -20.43
N ALA A 360 -12.76 28.29 -21.03
CA ALA A 360 -13.87 27.35 -21.20
C ALA A 360 -13.49 26.19 -22.14
N GLY A 361 -14.01 24.99 -21.87
CA GLY A 361 -13.83 23.86 -22.77
C GLY A 361 -14.59 24.00 -24.09
N GLY A 362 -14.15 23.29 -25.11
CA GLY A 362 -14.82 23.22 -26.41
C GLY A 362 -16.08 22.37 -26.34
N THR A 363 -17.03 22.64 -27.23
CA THR A 363 -18.26 21.87 -27.39
C THR A 363 -18.03 20.65 -28.29
N GLY A 364 -18.52 19.51 -27.83
CA GLY A 364 -18.63 18.26 -28.58
C GLY A 364 -19.99 17.61 -28.33
N GLY A 365 -20.27 16.49 -28.99
CA GLY A 365 -21.57 15.83 -28.86
C GLY A 365 -21.60 14.39 -29.34
N LYS A 366 -22.77 13.75 -29.25
CA LYS A 366 -23.01 12.44 -29.84
C LYS A 366 -24.03 12.59 -30.95
N PHE A 367 -23.71 12.12 -32.15
CA PHE A 367 -24.52 12.27 -33.35
C PHE A 367 -24.64 10.91 -34.04
N GLY A 368 -25.83 10.37 -34.27
CA GLY A 368 -25.95 9.05 -34.91
C GLY A 368 -27.38 8.69 -35.29
N LEU A 369 -27.53 7.90 -36.36
CA LEU A 369 -28.82 7.52 -36.96
C LEU A 369 -29.18 6.02 -36.79
N ALA A 370 -28.28 5.20 -36.24
CA ALA A 370 -28.55 3.78 -36.04
C ALA A 370 -29.07 3.54 -34.61
N THR A 371 -30.37 3.32 -34.48
CA THR A 371 -30.99 2.74 -33.30
C THR A 371 -30.56 1.27 -33.18
N ASP A 372 -29.44 0.97 -32.51
CA ASP A 372 -29.31 -0.33 -31.86
C ASP A 372 -28.23 -0.39 -30.77
N ASP A 373 -28.56 -1.15 -29.72
CA ASP A 373 -28.01 -1.18 -28.35
C ASP A 373 -26.58 -1.75 -28.17
N LEU A 374 -25.78 -1.85 -29.24
CA LEU A 374 -24.47 -2.47 -29.18
C LEU A 374 -23.46 -1.67 -29.99
N LEU A 375 -22.87 -0.65 -29.35
CA LEU A 375 -21.48 -0.19 -29.46
C LEU A 375 -21.34 1.20 -28.82
N GLY A 376 -21.00 1.22 -27.53
CA GLY A 376 -20.85 2.42 -26.70
C GLY A 376 -19.42 2.66 -26.23
N LEU A 377 -18.42 2.25 -27.04
CA LEU A 377 -17.00 2.34 -26.67
C LEU A 377 -16.54 3.81 -26.57
N ALA A 378 -16.98 4.65 -27.50
CA ALA A 378 -16.65 6.07 -27.52
C ALA A 378 -17.67 6.93 -26.75
N LYS A 379 -17.15 7.82 -25.89
CA LYS A 379 -17.95 8.87 -25.25
C LYS A 379 -17.57 10.21 -25.89
N GLY A 380 -18.51 10.86 -26.57
CA GLY A 380 -18.42 12.28 -26.88
C GLY A 380 -18.75 13.12 -25.65
N GLY A 381 -18.37 14.40 -25.70
CA GLY A 381 -18.66 15.35 -24.64
C GLY A 381 -17.89 16.65 -24.81
N ASN A 382 -18.26 17.64 -24.01
CA ASN A 382 -17.53 18.90 -23.95
C ASN A 382 -16.15 18.68 -23.33
N GLY A 383 -15.18 19.48 -23.78
CA GLY A 383 -13.90 19.60 -23.10
C GLY A 383 -14.08 20.23 -21.72
N TYR A 384 -13.14 19.94 -20.84
CA TYR A 384 -13.14 20.54 -19.51
C TYR A 384 -12.57 21.95 -19.55
N ALA A 385 -13.11 22.82 -18.69
CA ALA A 385 -12.52 24.14 -18.50
C ALA A 385 -11.14 24.02 -17.85
N GLY A 386 -10.23 24.92 -18.21
CA GLY A 386 -9.01 25.13 -17.45
C GLY A 386 -9.32 25.74 -16.08
N THR A 387 -8.32 25.78 -15.20
CA THR A 387 -8.48 26.43 -13.89
C THR A 387 -7.86 27.82 -13.88
N SER A 388 -8.31 28.65 -12.94
CA SER A 388 -7.66 29.92 -12.66
C SER A 388 -6.26 29.70 -12.07
N GLY A 389 -5.37 30.66 -12.28
CA GLY A 389 -4.09 30.72 -11.56
C GLY A 389 -4.29 31.07 -10.08
N ILE A 390 -3.28 30.76 -9.28
CA ILE A 390 -3.20 31.14 -7.86
C ILE A 390 -2.02 32.10 -7.69
N THR A 391 -2.33 33.32 -7.23
CA THR A 391 -1.37 34.40 -7.05
C THR A 391 -0.17 33.96 -6.20
N SER A 392 1.04 34.27 -6.68
CA SER A 392 2.33 33.92 -6.07
C SER A 392 2.60 32.42 -5.89
N LYS A 393 1.81 31.52 -6.49
CA LYS A 393 1.93 30.07 -6.25
C LYS A 393 2.04 29.25 -7.53
N THR A 394 0.94 29.11 -8.26
CA THR A 394 0.88 28.23 -9.43
C THR A 394 0.01 28.82 -10.53
N SER A 395 0.40 28.65 -11.78
CA SER A 395 -0.48 28.97 -12.91
C SER A 395 -1.63 27.97 -13.02
N GLY A 396 -2.68 28.36 -13.75
CA GLY A 396 -3.85 27.52 -13.95
C GLY A 396 -3.55 26.24 -14.74
N ASN A 397 -4.22 25.15 -14.37
CA ASN A 397 -4.14 23.88 -15.06
C ASN A 397 -4.94 23.94 -16.37
N GLY A 398 -4.42 23.29 -17.41
CA GLY A 398 -5.15 23.06 -18.65
C GLY A 398 -6.31 22.10 -18.46
N GLY A 399 -7.40 22.31 -19.18
CA GLY A 399 -8.57 21.44 -19.18
C GLY A 399 -8.34 20.19 -20.03
N ASP A 400 -8.78 19.03 -19.53
CA ASP A 400 -8.77 17.78 -20.27
C ASP A 400 -9.70 17.86 -21.51
N ALA A 401 -9.36 17.14 -22.57
CA ALA A 401 -10.22 16.99 -23.74
C ALA A 401 -11.55 16.31 -23.39
N GLY A 402 -12.57 16.54 -24.21
CA GLY A 402 -13.85 15.84 -24.07
C GLY A 402 -13.70 14.34 -24.36
N GLY A 403 -14.57 13.52 -23.77
CA GLY A 403 -14.65 12.10 -24.09
C GLY A 403 -13.53 11.23 -23.50
N ASP A 404 -12.96 10.35 -24.32
CA ASP A 404 -11.85 9.47 -23.90
C ASP A 404 -10.51 10.22 -23.90
N THR A 405 -9.93 10.40 -22.72
CA THR A 405 -8.65 11.08 -22.49
C THR A 405 -7.48 10.11 -22.30
N SER A 406 -7.71 8.80 -22.43
CA SER A 406 -6.66 7.78 -22.33
C SER A 406 -5.71 7.77 -23.53
N ARG A 407 -6.09 8.44 -24.63
CA ARG A 407 -5.33 8.51 -25.88
C ARG A 407 -5.03 9.97 -26.24
N GLY A 408 -3.86 10.20 -26.84
CA GLY A 408 -3.43 11.52 -27.32
C GLY A 408 -2.47 12.25 -26.38
N GLY A 409 -1.75 13.23 -26.95
CA GLY A 409 -0.78 14.04 -26.23
C GLY A 409 -1.44 15.10 -25.34
N SER A 410 -0.78 15.49 -24.25
CA SER A 410 -1.24 16.60 -23.42
C SER A 410 -0.93 17.95 -24.06
N GLY A 411 -1.58 19.01 -23.59
CA GLY A 411 -1.12 20.37 -23.82
C GLY A 411 0.29 20.60 -23.27
N GLY A 412 0.83 21.79 -23.54
CA GLY A 412 2.07 22.28 -22.96
C GLY A 412 1.90 22.79 -21.54
N ILE A 413 3.02 22.88 -20.82
CA ILE A 413 3.11 23.58 -19.53
C ILE A 413 3.72 24.97 -19.73
N GLY A 414 3.35 25.93 -18.88
CA GLY A 414 3.98 27.25 -18.88
C GLY A 414 5.40 27.20 -18.32
N GLN A 415 6.19 28.23 -18.58
CA GLN A 415 7.55 28.39 -18.07
C GLN A 415 7.66 29.55 -17.07
N GLY A 416 8.75 29.57 -16.27
CA GLY A 416 9.01 30.61 -15.28
C GLY A 416 9.66 30.14 -13.96
N SER A 417 9.61 30.98 -12.93
CA SER A 417 10.22 30.74 -11.61
C SER A 417 9.29 30.10 -10.57
N TYR A 418 7.96 30.25 -10.70
CA TYR A 418 6.97 29.59 -9.83
C TYR A 418 6.61 28.18 -10.32
N SER A 419 5.62 27.51 -9.74
CA SER A 419 5.16 26.21 -10.26
C SER A 419 4.20 26.42 -11.45
N SER A 420 4.35 25.65 -12.52
CA SER A 420 3.35 25.59 -13.59
C SER A 420 2.17 24.68 -13.18
N GLY A 421 0.95 25.08 -13.54
CA GLY A 421 -0.18 24.17 -13.61
C GLY A 421 0.10 22.99 -14.54
N LYS A 422 -0.65 21.90 -14.36
CA LYS A 422 -0.61 20.70 -15.21
C LYS A 422 -1.27 20.98 -16.56
N ALA A 423 -0.74 20.38 -17.62
CA ALA A 423 -1.42 20.37 -18.90
C ALA A 423 -2.65 19.45 -18.89
N GLY A 424 -3.66 19.81 -19.67
CA GLY A 424 -4.82 18.96 -19.94
C GLY A 424 -4.44 17.78 -20.82
N ARG A 425 -5.10 16.65 -20.59
CA ARG A 425 -4.84 15.36 -21.24
C ARG A 425 -5.78 15.11 -22.42
N GLY A 426 -5.36 14.21 -23.30
CA GLY A 426 -6.11 13.75 -24.46
C GLY A 426 -5.89 14.61 -25.70
N PHE A 427 -6.27 14.11 -26.88
CA PHE A 427 -6.26 14.90 -28.11
C PHE A 427 -7.11 16.16 -27.93
N GLY A 428 -6.54 17.33 -28.20
CA GLY A 428 -7.19 18.60 -27.87
C GLY A 428 -7.08 19.05 -26.42
N GLY A 429 -6.24 18.44 -25.57
CA GLY A 429 -6.02 18.90 -24.20
C GLY A 429 -5.52 20.35 -24.11
N GLY A 430 -6.00 21.12 -23.14
CA GLY A 430 -5.62 22.52 -22.94
C GLY A 430 -4.22 22.70 -22.35
N GLY A 431 -3.55 23.81 -22.66
CA GLY A 431 -2.25 24.19 -22.09
C GLY A 431 -2.36 24.90 -20.73
N ALA A 432 -1.33 24.79 -19.89
CA ALA A 432 -1.28 25.51 -18.61
C ALA A 432 -0.85 26.98 -18.77
N GLY A 433 -1.24 27.85 -17.83
CA GLY A 433 -0.84 29.27 -17.84
C GLY A 433 0.66 29.48 -17.62
N ALA A 434 1.18 30.66 -17.99
CA ALA A 434 2.54 31.06 -17.62
C ALA A 434 2.64 31.36 -16.12
N HIS A 435 3.83 31.16 -15.54
CA HIS A 435 4.06 31.33 -14.10
C HIS A 435 5.23 32.29 -13.80
N SER A 436 5.66 33.07 -14.79
CA SER A 436 6.60 34.18 -14.62
C SER A 436 6.42 35.19 -15.74
N ASP A 437 6.92 36.40 -15.51
CA ASP A 437 6.84 37.50 -16.45
C ASP A 437 7.52 37.14 -17.77
N TYR A 438 6.90 37.54 -18.87
CA TYR A 438 7.42 37.35 -20.22
C TYR A 438 7.71 35.89 -20.61
N SER A 439 7.33 34.93 -19.75
CA SER A 439 7.55 33.51 -20.00
C SER A 439 6.40 32.95 -20.83
N PRO A 440 6.67 32.02 -21.77
CA PRO A 440 5.62 31.43 -22.59
C PRO A 440 4.66 30.61 -21.72
N SER A 441 3.37 30.74 -22.01
CA SER A 441 2.35 29.82 -21.53
C SER A 441 2.47 28.46 -22.23
N GLY A 442 1.79 27.45 -21.71
CA GLY A 442 1.63 26.17 -22.38
C GLY A 442 0.73 26.32 -23.62
N ALA A 443 1.17 25.77 -24.75
CA ALA A 443 0.32 25.63 -25.95
C ALA A 443 -0.78 24.58 -25.72
N GLY A 444 -1.91 24.69 -26.43
CA GLY A 444 -2.89 23.61 -26.49
C GLY A 444 -2.41 22.44 -27.35
N ALA A 445 -2.93 21.24 -27.11
CA ALA A 445 -2.71 20.11 -28.00
C ALA A 445 -3.57 20.22 -29.27
N ASP A 446 -3.07 19.72 -30.39
CA ASP A 446 -3.85 19.57 -31.62
C ASP A 446 -5.00 18.57 -31.41
N GLY A 447 -6.10 18.77 -32.15
CA GLY A 447 -7.19 17.82 -32.25
C GLY A 447 -6.79 16.55 -32.99
N ALA A 448 -7.73 15.61 -33.10
CA ALA A 448 -7.51 14.36 -33.83
C ALA A 448 -8.84 13.75 -34.30
N VAL A 449 -8.74 12.78 -35.20
CA VAL A 449 -9.86 11.93 -35.61
C VAL A 449 -9.47 10.47 -35.45
N LEU A 450 -10.25 9.70 -34.70
CA LEU A 450 -10.11 8.25 -34.56
C LEU A 450 -11.33 7.57 -35.16
N ILE A 451 -11.09 6.65 -36.10
CA ILE A 451 -12.13 5.88 -36.76
C ILE A 451 -11.98 4.42 -36.36
N ARG A 452 -13.07 3.79 -35.94
CA ARG A 452 -13.12 2.35 -35.66
C ARG A 452 -14.08 1.67 -36.62
N LEU A 453 -13.69 0.49 -37.07
CA LEU A 453 -14.38 -0.27 -38.09
C LEU A 453 -14.68 -1.67 -37.58
N TRP A 454 -15.89 -2.16 -37.87
CA TRP A 454 -16.28 -3.53 -37.61
C TRP A 454 -16.78 -4.18 -38.89
N LYS A 455 -16.25 -5.37 -39.18
CA LYS A 455 -16.78 -6.24 -40.21
C LYS A 455 -18.22 -6.62 -39.87
N ASP A 456 -18.99 -6.90 -40.92
CA ASP A 456 -20.36 -7.40 -40.78
C ASP A 456 -20.41 -8.82 -40.22
#